data_AF-A0A9E5E4V3-F1
#
_entry.id   AF-A0A9E5E4V3-F1
#
_cell.length_a   1.000
_cell.length_b   1.000
_cell.length_c   1.000
_cell.angle_alpha   90.00
_cell.angle_beta   90.00
_cell.angle_gamma   90.00
#
_symmetry.space_group_name_H-M   'P 1'
#
loop_
_entity.id
_entity.type
_entity.pdbx_description
1 polymer ?
#
loop_
_entity_poly.entity_id
_entity_poly.type
_entity_poly.pdbx_seq_one_letter_code
_entity_poly.pdbx_strand_id
1 'polypeptide(L)'
;MSSAFLLTLTATGFSVAALHAALPTHWLPFVVIGRARGWSRRRTLGAVALAGGGHILATTMLGVALARFGWEINERFDAAFHWAVAALLVGLGAWLAFRAPHGHGCDH
;
A
#
# COMPACT_ATOMS: atom_id res chain seq x y z
N MET A 1 -15.50 17.02 -15.17
CA MET A 1 -14.73 17.12 -13.90
C MET A 1 -14.04 18.47 -13.87
N SER A 2 -13.99 19.16 -12.72
CA SER A 2 -13.36 20.48 -12.62
C SER A 2 -11.83 20.37 -12.61
N SER A 3 -11.13 21.33 -13.21
CA SER A 3 -9.66 21.40 -13.20
C SER A 3 -9.10 21.47 -11.78
N ALA A 4 -9.78 22.19 -10.89
CA ALA A 4 -9.46 22.28 -9.47
C ALA A 4 -9.51 20.91 -8.77
N PHE A 5 -10.48 20.04 -9.10
CA PHE A 5 -10.57 18.70 -8.51
C PHE A 5 -9.37 17.83 -8.89
N LEU A 6 -9.02 17.80 -10.18
CA LEU A 6 -7.88 17.03 -10.66
C LEU A 6 -6.56 17.54 -10.04
N LEU A 7 -6.41 18.86 -9.94
CA LEU A 7 -5.23 19.47 -9.33
C LEU A 7 -5.09 19.06 -7.86
N THR A 8 -6.17 19.17 -7.07
CA THR A 8 -6.17 18.77 -5.66
C THR A 8 -5.89 17.28 -5.50
N LEU A 9 -6.52 16.42 -6.29
CA LEU A 9 -6.32 14.97 -6.24
C LEU A 9 -4.87 14.59 -6.57
N THR A 10 -4.32 15.17 -7.63
CA THR A 10 -2.95 14.87 -8.08
C THR A 10 -1.92 15.40 -7.08
N ALA A 11 -2.11 16.63 -6.59
CA ALA A 11 -1.21 17.26 -5.62
C ALA A 11 -1.17 16.47 -4.31
N THR A 12 -2.32 16.17 -3.72
CA THR A 12 -2.41 15.42 -2.46
C THR A 12 -1.90 13.99 -2.62
N GLY A 13 -2.32 13.28 -3.67
CA GLY A 13 -1.88 11.92 -3.95
C GLY A 13 -0.37 11.83 -4.15
N PHE A 14 0.21 12.76 -4.91
CA PHE A 14 1.66 12.84 -5.10
C PHE A 14 2.39 13.13 -3.79
N SER A 15 1.92 14.10 -3.00
CA SER A 15 2.55 14.43 -1.70
C SER A 15 2.56 13.25 -0.75
N VAL A 16 1.43 12.53 -0.60
CA VAL A 16 1.35 11.35 0.25
C VAL A 16 2.27 10.24 -0.25
N ALA A 17 2.26 9.96 -1.55
CA ALA A 17 3.13 8.94 -2.15
C ALA A 17 4.62 9.27 -1.97
N ALA A 18 5.02 10.53 -2.17
CA ALA A 18 6.39 10.99 -1.99
C ALA A 18 6.84 10.86 -0.53
N LEU A 19 6.03 11.30 0.43
CA LEU A 19 6.33 11.18 1.85
C LEU A 19 6.43 9.72 2.30
N HIS A 20 5.54 8.86 1.80
CA HIS A 20 5.56 7.43 2.08
C HIS A 20 6.84 6.76 1.55
N ALA A 21 7.25 7.08 0.31
CA ALA A 21 8.47 6.56 -0.29
C ALA A 21 9.75 7.08 0.40
N ALA A 22 9.71 8.26 1.01
CA ALA A 22 10.81 8.82 1.79
C ALA A 22 11.04 8.09 3.13
N LEU A 23 10.07 7.31 3.61
CA LEU A 23 10.21 6.54 4.84
C LEU A 23 11.34 5.51 4.70
N PRO A 24 12.16 5.29 5.76
CA PRO A 24 13.30 4.37 5.70
C PRO A 24 12.89 2.95 5.30
N THR A 25 11.66 2.54 5.62
CA THR A 25 11.12 1.22 5.28
C THR A 25 11.14 0.91 3.78
N HIS A 26 11.11 1.92 2.91
CA HIS A 26 11.04 1.75 1.45
C HIS A 26 12.39 1.77 0.74
N TRP A 27 13.37 2.53 1.25
CA TRP A 27 14.68 2.68 0.60
C TRP A 27 15.85 2.11 1.40
N LEU A 28 15.77 2.09 2.73
CA LEU A 28 16.87 1.67 3.61
C LEU A 28 17.32 0.23 3.36
N PRO A 29 16.42 -0.77 3.15
CA PRO A 29 16.84 -2.13 2.87
C PRO A 29 17.76 -2.24 1.65
N PHE A 30 17.44 -1.52 0.57
CA PHE A 30 18.25 -1.51 -0.66
C PHE A 30 19.61 -0.85 -0.44
N VAL A 31 19.67 0.23 0.35
CA VAL A 31 20.93 0.89 0.67
C VAL A 31 21.82 -0.01 1.53
N VAL A 32 21.26 -0.66 2.56
CA VAL A 32 22.00 -1.58 3.44
C VAL A 32 22.54 -2.77 2.64
N ILE A 33 21.70 -3.41 1.82
CA ILE A 33 22.12 -4.52 0.94
C ILE A 33 23.16 -4.05 -0.07
N GLY A 34 22.94 -2.89 -0.70
CA GLY A 34 23.86 -2.34 -1.68
C GLY A 34 25.24 -2.07 -1.08
N ARG A 35 25.31 -1.52 0.14
CA ARG A 35 26.60 -1.34 0.85
C ARG A 35 27.25 -2.66 1.20
N ALA A 36 26.49 -3.62 1.76
CA ALA A 36 27.02 -4.93 2.12
C ALA A 36 27.55 -5.73 0.91
N ARG A 37 26.99 -5.50 -0.28
CA ARG A 37 27.39 -6.15 -1.54
C ARG A 37 28.36 -5.32 -2.39
N GLY A 38 28.85 -4.18 -1.90
CA GLY A 38 29.76 -3.31 -2.64
C GLY A 38 29.17 -2.74 -3.94
N TRP A 39 27.85 -2.54 -4.00
CA TRP A 39 27.19 -2.00 -5.20
C TRP A 39 27.54 -0.53 -5.42
N SER A 40 27.72 -0.16 -6.70
CA SER A 40 27.80 1.24 -7.09
C SER A 40 26.47 1.96 -6.82
N ARG A 41 26.52 3.28 -6.59
CA ARG A 41 25.31 4.10 -6.37
C ARG A 41 24.28 3.91 -7.48
N ARG A 42 24.74 3.83 -8.74
CA ARG A 42 23.86 3.62 -9.91
C ARG A 42 23.12 2.29 -9.83
N ARG A 43 23.78 1.21 -9.39
CA ARG A 43 23.17 -0.11 -9.24
C ARG A 43 22.11 -0.11 -8.13
N THR A 44 22.42 0.53 -6.99
CA THR A 44 21.45 0.65 -5.89
C THR A 44 20.23 1.48 -6.31
N LEU A 45 20.43 2.62 -6.97
CA LEU A 45 19.33 3.45 -7.48
C LEU A 45 18.49 2.71 -8.53
N GLY A 46 19.12 1.98 -9.45
CA GLY A 46 18.42 1.16 -10.43
C GLY A 46 17.58 0.04 -9.78
N ALA A 47 18.12 -0.63 -8.76
CA ALA A 47 17.40 -1.66 -8.02
C ALA A 47 16.18 -1.08 -7.29
N VAL A 48 16.34 0.06 -6.61
CA VAL A 48 15.23 0.77 -5.93
C VAL A 48 14.17 1.21 -6.95
N ALA A 49 14.57 1.78 -8.08
CA ALA A 49 13.65 2.25 -9.10
C ALA A 49 12.86 1.10 -9.75
N LEU A 50 13.52 -0.03 -10.06
CA LEU A 50 12.85 -1.20 -10.63
C LEU A 50 11.91 -1.87 -9.64
N ALA A 51 12.35 -2.09 -8.39
CA ALA A 51 11.52 -2.72 -7.37
C ALA A 51 10.33 -1.81 -6.99
N GLY A 52 10.58 -0.53 -6.76
CA GLY A 52 9.56 0.46 -6.45
C GLY A 52 8.57 0.65 -7.60
N GLY A 53 9.06 0.80 -8.83
CA GLY A 53 8.22 0.93 -10.03
C GLY A 53 7.37 -0.32 -10.28
N GLY A 54 7.97 -1.50 -10.18
CA GLY A 54 7.25 -2.78 -10.28
C GLY A 54 6.19 -2.94 -9.19
N HIS A 55 6.51 -2.56 -7.96
CA HIS A 55 5.56 -2.56 -6.84
C HIS A 55 4.37 -1.62 -7.08
N ILE A 56 4.61 -0.39 -7.53
CA ILE A 56 3.54 0.58 -7.83
C ILE A 56 2.65 0.06 -8.97
N LEU A 57 3.25 -0.46 -10.03
CA LEU A 57 2.48 -1.01 -11.16
C LEU A 57 1.63 -2.20 -10.74
N ALA A 58 2.22 -3.16 -10.02
CA ALA A 58 1.51 -4.36 -9.57
C ALA A 58 0.34 -4.02 -8.64
N THR A 59 0.55 -3.15 -7.66
CA THR A 59 -0.50 -2.74 -6.71
C THR A 59 -1.60 -1.91 -7.40
N THR A 60 -1.23 -1.05 -8.35
CA THR A 60 -2.21 -0.28 -9.14
C THR A 60 -3.06 -1.20 -10.02
N MET A 61 -2.44 -2.14 -10.73
CA MET A 61 -3.15 -3.11 -11.56
C MET A 61 -4.11 -3.97 -10.74
N LEU A 62 -3.65 -4.43 -9.57
CA LEU A 62 -4.48 -5.18 -8.64
C LEU A 62 -5.67 -4.33 -8.15
N GLY A 63 -5.42 -3.08 -7.74
CA GLY A 63 -6.47 -2.16 -7.31
C GLY A 63 -7.53 -1.90 -8.39
N VAL A 64 -7.10 -1.66 -9.63
CA VAL A 64 -8.02 -1.49 -10.77
C VAL A 64 -8.82 -2.77 -11.04
N ALA A 65 -8.18 -3.93 -10.98
CA ALA A 65 -8.86 -5.22 -11.16
C ALA A 65 -9.92 -5.46 -10.09
N LEU A 66 -9.59 -5.22 -8.81
CA LEU A 66 -10.56 -5.33 -7.71
C LEU A 66 -11.70 -4.32 -7.85
N ALA A 67 -11.41 -3.07 -8.23
CA ALA A 67 -12.44 -2.06 -8.42
C ALA A 67 -13.44 -2.46 -9.52
N ARG A 68 -12.94 -2.98 -10.65
CA ARG A 68 -13.81 -3.48 -11.73
C ARG A 68 -14.63 -4.69 -11.30
N PHE A 69 -14.03 -5.62 -10.56
CA PHE A 69 -14.73 -6.78 -10.04
C PHE A 69 -15.81 -6.40 -9.01
N GLY A 70 -15.49 -5.46 -8.12
CA GLY A 70 -16.42 -4.94 -7.13
C GLY A 70 -17.63 -4.26 -7.77
N TRP A 71 -17.42 -3.51 -8.86
CA TRP A 71 -18.51 -2.89 -9.62
C TRP A 71 -19.49 -3.93 -10.16
N GLU A 72 -18.99 -4.97 -10.82
CA GLU A 72 -19.81 -6.03 -11.42
C GLU A 72 -20.60 -6.83 -10.37
N ILE A 73 -20.00 -7.08 -9.20
CA ILE A 73 -20.71 -7.77 -8.10
C ILE A 73 -21.80 -6.88 -7.50
N ASN A 74 -21.50 -5.59 -7.30
CA ASN A 74 -22.45 -4.66 -6.69
C ASN A 74 -23.73 -4.54 -7.52
N GLU A 75 -23.61 -4.48 -8.85
CA GLU A 75 -24.75 -4.38 -9.75
C GLU A 75 -25.69 -5.60 -9.66
N ARG A 76 -25.18 -6.77 -9.28
CA ARG A 76 -25.95 -8.02 -9.18
C ARG A 76 -26.46 -8.34 -7.77
N PHE A 77 -25.76 -7.88 -6.73
CA PHE A 77 -26.01 -8.28 -5.33
C PHE A 77 -25.88 -7.13 -4.33
N ASP A 78 -26.35 -5.93 -4.70
CA ASP A 78 -26.18 -4.65 -3.98
C ASP A 78 -26.39 -4.76 -2.45
N ALA A 79 -27.50 -5.34 -1.99
CA ALA A 79 -27.79 -5.45 -0.55
C ALA A 79 -26.88 -6.46 0.17
N ALA A 80 -26.59 -7.61 -0.42
CA ALA A 80 -25.80 -8.66 0.22
C ALA A 80 -24.31 -8.32 0.24
N PHE A 81 -23.80 -7.66 -0.81
CA PHE A 81 -22.41 -7.25 -0.93
C PHE A 81 -22.01 -6.24 0.14
N HIS A 82 -22.82 -5.18 0.33
CA HIS A 82 -22.54 -4.16 1.34
C HIS A 82 -22.52 -4.73 2.76
N TRP A 83 -23.49 -5.58 3.12
CA TRP A 83 -23.50 -6.24 4.43
C TRP A 83 -22.33 -7.20 4.62
N ALA A 84 -21.94 -7.95 3.58
CA ALA A 84 -20.78 -8.85 3.64
C ALA A 84 -19.46 -8.08 3.86
N VAL A 85 -19.24 -6.99 3.12
CA VAL A 85 -18.05 -6.13 3.28
C VAL A 85 -18.03 -5.47 4.65
N ALA A 86 -19.18 -4.95 5.12
CA ALA A 86 -19.29 -4.34 6.44
C ALA A 86 -18.99 -5.35 7.56
N ALA A 87 -19.59 -6.55 7.50
CA ALA A 87 -19.34 -7.61 8.47
C ALA A 87 -17.87 -8.05 8.47
N LEU A 88 -17.25 -8.17 7.29
CA LEU A 88 -15.85 -8.53 7.16
C LEU A 88 -14.93 -7.47 7.79
N LEU A 89 -15.13 -6.19 7.49
CA LEU A 89 -14.31 -5.09 8.02
C LEU A 89 -14.49 -4.93 9.53
N VAL A 90 -15.73 -4.98 10.03
CA VAL A 90 -16.01 -4.91 11.47
C VAL A 90 -15.44 -6.13 12.20
N GLY A 91 -15.61 -7.33 11.64
CA GLY A 91 -15.06 -8.56 12.20
C GLY A 91 -13.53 -8.55 12.24
N LEU A 92 -12.87 -8.12 11.16
CA LEU A 92 -11.42 -7.99 11.11
C LEU A 92 -10.92 -6.92 12.09
N GLY A 93 -11.59 -5.77 12.16
CA GLY A 93 -11.26 -4.71 13.10
C GLY A 93 -11.39 -5.15 14.56
N ALA A 94 -12.49 -5.82 14.89
CA ALA A 94 -12.70 -6.42 16.21
C ALA A 94 -11.62 -7.46 16.51
N TRP A 95 -11.34 -8.37 15.58
CA TRP A 95 -10.28 -9.37 15.76
C TRP A 95 -8.93 -8.72 16.01
N LEU A 96 -8.52 -7.72 15.23
CA LEU A 96 -7.26 -6.99 15.45
C LEU A 96 -7.22 -6.28 16.81
N ALA A 97 -8.34 -5.72 17.27
CA ALA A 97 -8.42 -5.05 18.57
C ALA A 97 -8.34 -6.04 19.75
N PHE A 98 -8.93 -7.22 19.61
CA PHE A 98 -8.92 -8.26 20.66
C PHE A 98 -7.74 -9.23 20.55
N ARG A 99 -7.00 -9.22 19.44
CA ARG A 99 -5.74 -9.96 19.31
C ARG A 99 -4.67 -9.21 20.10
N ALA A 100 -4.59 -9.50 21.40
CA ALA A 100 -3.57 -8.95 22.28
C ALA A 100 -2.19 -9.04 21.60
N PRO A 101 -1.40 -7.95 21.51
CA PRO A 101 -0.03 -8.06 21.04
C PRO A 101 0.68 -9.05 21.97
N HIS A 102 1.23 -10.11 21.41
CA HIS A 102 2.17 -10.96 22.14
C HIS A 102 3.44 -10.13 22.35
N GLY A 103 3.41 -9.23 23.33
CA GLY A 103 4.59 -8.55 23.81
C GLY A 103 5.46 -9.59 24.48
N HIS A 104 6.56 -9.95 23.84
CA HIS A 104 7.66 -10.59 24.55
C HIS A 104 8.05 -9.64 25.69
N GLY A 105 7.85 -10.08 26.93
CA GLY A 105 8.37 -9.39 28.11
C GLY A 105 9.90 -9.32 27.99
N CYS A 106 10.43 -8.11 27.89
CA CYS A 106 11.85 -7.87 28.03
C CYS A 106 12.15 -7.75 29.53
N ASP A 107 12.54 -8.85 30.16
CA ASP A 107 13.29 -8.84 31.42
C ASP A 107 14.77 -8.61 31.09
N HIS A 108 15.29 -7.43 31.40
CA HIS A 108 16.72 -7.15 31.59
C HIS A 108 16.90 -6.04 32.62
#